data_AF-A0A9E3AS19-F1
#
_entry.id   AF-A0A9E3AS19-F1
#
_cell.length_a   1.000
_cell.length_b   1.000
_cell.length_c   1.000
_cell.angle_alpha   90.00
_cell.angle_beta   90.00
_cell.angle_gamma   90.00
#
_symmetry.space_group_name_H-M   'P 1'
#
loop_
_entity.id
_entity.type
_entity.pdbx_description
1 polymer ?
#
loop_
_entity_poly.entity_id
_entity_poly.type
_entity_poly.pdbx_seq_one_letter_code
_entity_poly.pdbx_strand_id
1 'polypeptide(L)'
;MLPQGGHFVAGAGTIGTQGLTETITQSSQRGIIDFNSFSIGKSGTVRINNGTGATLNRVTGGNLSQILGTLSATGSVYLVNPQGVVVGKSGVITTGGSFVASSLDISNQNFMAGQTLRFEGKGATDGIVKNLGSISSSGGDVFLIARSVTNAGSINAPNGTVGLGAG
;
A
#
# COMPACT_ATOMS: atom_id res chain seq x y z
N MET A 1 2.03 -16.81 3.14
CA MET A 1 0.74 -16.08 3.11
C MET A 1 0.84 -14.96 2.07
N LEU A 2 -0.27 -14.69 1.41
CA LEU A 2 -0.47 -13.64 0.40
C LEU A 2 -1.79 -12.90 0.71
N PRO A 3 -2.04 -11.73 0.10
CA PRO A 3 -3.34 -11.05 0.19
C PRO A 3 -4.52 -11.97 -0.18
N GLN A 4 -5.72 -11.64 0.30
CA GLN A 4 -6.92 -12.47 0.13
C GLN A 4 -8.11 -11.61 -0.25
N GLY A 5 -8.97 -12.15 -1.13
CA GLY A 5 -10.22 -11.50 -1.54
C GLY A 5 -10.04 -10.27 -2.43
N GLY A 6 -8.87 -10.13 -3.08
CA GLY A 6 -8.56 -9.00 -3.96
C GLY A 6 -9.50 -8.96 -5.17
N HIS A 7 -10.14 -7.81 -5.41
CA HIS A 7 -10.92 -7.56 -6.61
C HIS A 7 -10.92 -6.06 -6.97
N PHE A 8 -10.87 -5.75 -8.26
CA PHE A 8 -10.97 -4.36 -8.72
C PHE A 8 -12.39 -3.83 -8.49
N VAL A 9 -12.49 -2.68 -7.81
CA VAL A 9 -13.75 -1.94 -7.63
C VAL A 9 -13.79 -0.65 -8.46
N ALA A 10 -12.64 -0.21 -8.98
CA ALA A 10 -12.53 0.86 -9.97
C ALA A 10 -11.26 0.69 -10.81
N GLY A 11 -11.27 1.18 -12.05
CA GLY A 11 -10.21 0.88 -13.01
C GLY A 11 -10.32 -0.55 -13.57
N ALA A 12 -9.25 -1.03 -14.20
CA ALA A 12 -9.24 -2.35 -14.83
C ALA A 12 -7.88 -3.03 -14.67
N GLY A 13 -7.92 -4.37 -14.58
CA GLY A 13 -6.73 -5.20 -14.45
C GLY A 13 -7.08 -6.63 -14.08
N THR A 14 -6.05 -7.42 -13.82
CA THR A 14 -6.15 -8.81 -13.39
C THR A 14 -5.30 -9.05 -12.13
N ILE A 15 -5.69 -10.05 -11.35
CA ILE A 15 -4.96 -10.52 -10.18
C ILE A 15 -4.74 -12.02 -10.39
N GLY A 16 -3.49 -12.45 -10.40
CA GLY A 16 -3.12 -13.85 -10.60
C GLY A 16 -2.10 -14.29 -9.57
N THR A 17 -2.23 -15.53 -9.10
CA THR A 17 -1.35 -16.09 -8.07
C THR A 17 -0.68 -17.35 -8.58
N GLN A 18 0.63 -17.42 -8.42
CA GLN A 18 1.43 -18.60 -8.74
C GLN A 18 2.38 -18.89 -7.57
N GLY A 19 2.16 -20.01 -6.88
CA GLY A 19 2.91 -20.37 -5.69
C GLY A 19 2.77 -19.30 -4.59
N LEU A 20 3.89 -18.72 -4.16
CA LEU A 20 3.95 -17.66 -3.15
C LEU A 20 4.09 -16.26 -3.76
N THR A 21 3.74 -16.10 -5.04
CA THR A 21 3.75 -14.81 -5.73
C THR A 21 2.36 -14.46 -6.21
N GLU A 22 1.87 -13.28 -5.81
CA GLU A 22 0.68 -12.65 -6.38
C GLU A 22 1.11 -11.53 -7.33
N THR A 23 0.58 -11.54 -8.55
CA THR A 23 0.84 -10.53 -9.57
C THR A 23 -0.46 -9.81 -9.90
N ILE A 24 -0.44 -8.49 -9.71
CA ILE A 24 -1.52 -7.58 -10.08
C ILE A 24 -1.08 -6.87 -11.36
N THR A 25 -1.82 -7.05 -12.45
CA THR A 25 -1.55 -6.38 -13.72
C THR A 25 -2.67 -5.38 -13.98
N GLN A 26 -2.39 -4.10 -13.77
CA GLN A 26 -3.35 -3.01 -13.95
C GLN A 26 -3.21 -2.43 -15.36
N SER A 27 -4.32 -2.28 -16.08
CA SER A 27 -4.36 -1.71 -17.43
C SER A 27 -4.81 -0.25 -17.46
N SER A 28 -5.47 0.23 -16.42
CA SER A 28 -5.87 1.64 -16.27
C SER A 28 -4.79 2.49 -15.59
N GLN A 29 -4.79 3.80 -15.84
CA GLN A 29 -3.86 4.74 -15.18
C GLN A 29 -4.03 4.73 -13.65
N ARG A 30 -5.26 4.53 -13.17
CA ARG A 30 -5.58 4.38 -11.76
C ARG A 30 -6.49 3.18 -11.54
N GLY A 31 -6.28 2.46 -10.46
CA GLY A 31 -7.11 1.32 -10.08
C GLY A 31 -7.29 1.26 -8.57
N ILE A 32 -8.46 0.80 -8.15
CA ILE A 32 -8.78 0.54 -6.74
C ILE A 32 -9.11 -0.93 -6.62
N ILE A 33 -8.44 -1.59 -5.69
CA ILE A 33 -8.61 -3.00 -5.37
C ILE A 33 -8.96 -3.09 -3.90
N ASP A 34 -10.13 -3.64 -3.62
CA ASP A 34 -10.52 -3.97 -2.25
C ASP A 34 -10.06 -5.41 -1.94
N PHE A 35 -9.55 -5.61 -0.72
CA PHE A 35 -9.07 -6.88 -0.20
C PHE A 35 -9.72 -7.17 1.15
N ASN A 36 -10.05 -8.44 1.41
CA ASN A 36 -10.42 -8.88 2.76
C ASN A 36 -9.23 -8.76 3.73
N SER A 37 -8.02 -9.04 3.24
CA SER A 37 -6.77 -8.82 3.98
C SER A 37 -5.61 -8.62 3.02
N PHE A 38 -4.67 -7.75 3.38
CA PHE A 38 -3.45 -7.54 2.60
C PHE A 38 -2.22 -7.77 3.50
N SER A 39 -1.71 -9.00 3.51
CA SER A 39 -0.51 -9.39 4.25
C SER A 39 0.39 -10.25 3.37
N ILE A 40 1.70 -10.08 3.52
CA ILE A 40 2.73 -10.77 2.73
C ILE A 40 3.66 -11.47 3.70
N GLY A 41 3.66 -12.80 3.70
CA GLY A 41 4.54 -13.59 4.55
C GLY A 41 6.00 -13.46 4.13
N LYS A 42 6.95 -13.92 4.96
CA LYS A 42 8.40 -13.78 4.71
C LYS A 42 8.86 -14.26 3.33
N SER A 43 8.29 -15.35 2.82
CA SER A 43 8.58 -15.90 1.48
C SER A 43 7.59 -15.48 0.40
N GLY A 44 6.61 -14.64 0.76
CA GLY A 44 5.60 -14.14 -0.15
C GLY A 44 6.08 -12.94 -0.94
N THR A 45 5.61 -12.82 -2.18
CA THR A 45 5.84 -11.65 -3.03
C THR A 45 4.52 -11.16 -3.59
N VAL A 46 4.29 -9.85 -3.54
CA VAL A 46 3.26 -9.16 -4.32
C VAL A 46 3.95 -8.27 -5.33
N ARG A 47 3.58 -8.40 -6.61
CA ARG A 47 4.10 -7.59 -7.71
C ARG A 47 2.96 -6.85 -8.40
N ILE A 48 3.02 -5.52 -8.41
CA ILE A 48 2.01 -4.66 -9.02
C ILE A 48 2.60 -4.04 -10.28
N ASN A 49 2.18 -4.56 -11.44
CA ASN A 49 2.51 -4.02 -12.75
C ASN A 49 1.44 -2.98 -13.12
N ASN A 50 1.66 -1.73 -12.73
CA ASN A 50 0.74 -0.61 -12.96
C ASN A 50 1.35 0.52 -13.82
N GLY A 51 2.43 0.23 -14.55
CA GLY A 51 3.14 1.21 -15.38
C GLY A 51 3.61 2.41 -14.56
N THR A 52 3.33 3.62 -15.04
CA THR A 52 3.49 4.89 -14.31
C THR A 52 2.24 5.29 -13.51
N GLY A 53 1.23 4.42 -13.47
CA GLY A 53 -0.05 4.63 -12.81
C GLY A 53 -0.01 4.50 -11.30
N ALA A 54 -1.20 4.50 -10.70
CA ALA A 54 -1.38 4.35 -9.26
C ALA A 54 -2.39 3.25 -8.93
N THR A 55 -2.10 2.45 -7.90
CA THR A 55 -3.01 1.41 -7.40
C THR A 55 -3.31 1.66 -5.93
N LEU A 56 -4.59 1.82 -5.60
CA LEU A 56 -5.10 1.83 -4.24
C LEU A 56 -5.49 0.41 -3.82
N ASN A 57 -4.80 -0.13 -2.84
CA ASN A 57 -5.08 -1.41 -2.20
C ASN A 57 -5.74 -1.09 -0.86
N ARG A 58 -7.05 -1.30 -0.77
CA ARG A 58 -7.84 -1.02 0.43
C ARG A 58 -8.19 -2.33 1.13
N VAL A 59 -7.86 -2.43 2.41
CA VAL A 59 -8.31 -3.55 3.25
C VAL A 59 -9.67 -3.22 3.84
N THR A 60 -10.64 -4.09 3.63
CA THR A 60 -12.02 -3.97 4.12
C THR A 60 -12.34 -4.93 5.27
N GLY A 61 -11.47 -5.92 5.52
CA GLY A 61 -11.60 -6.85 6.65
C GLY A 61 -10.96 -6.36 7.96
N GLY A 62 -11.06 -7.19 8.99
CA GLY A 62 -10.67 -6.86 10.37
C GLY A 62 -9.22 -7.16 10.77
N ASN A 63 -8.32 -7.46 9.83
CA ASN A 63 -6.94 -7.82 10.13
C ASN A 63 -5.95 -6.71 9.74
N LEU A 64 -4.93 -6.50 10.56
CA LEU A 64 -3.80 -5.62 10.24
C LEU A 64 -2.99 -6.15 9.05
N SER A 65 -2.41 -5.24 8.28
CA SER A 65 -1.52 -5.58 7.18
C SER A 65 -0.12 -5.88 7.70
N GLN A 66 0.36 -7.10 7.49
CA GLN A 66 1.73 -7.51 7.85
C GLN A 66 2.55 -7.72 6.58
N ILE A 67 3.49 -6.83 6.32
CA ILE A 67 4.41 -6.94 5.18
C ILE A 67 5.74 -7.49 5.70
N LEU A 68 5.87 -8.82 5.67
CA LEU A 68 7.08 -9.53 6.10
C LEU A 68 7.94 -10.01 4.93
N GLY A 69 7.35 -10.13 3.73
CA GLY A 69 8.03 -10.43 2.48
C GLY A 69 8.16 -9.21 1.58
N THR A 70 8.01 -9.41 0.27
CA THR A 70 8.28 -8.39 -0.74
C THR A 70 7.01 -7.80 -1.34
N LEU A 71 6.89 -6.48 -1.35
CA LEU A 71 5.95 -5.73 -2.18
C LEU A 71 6.72 -4.92 -3.21
N SER A 72 6.46 -5.15 -4.49
CA SER A 72 7.09 -4.40 -5.58
C SER A 72 6.05 -3.80 -6.52
N ALA A 73 6.31 -2.62 -7.05
CA ALA A 73 5.46 -2.01 -8.07
C ALA A 73 6.24 -1.17 -9.09
N THR A 74 5.76 -1.15 -10.33
CA THR A 74 6.34 -0.30 -11.38
C THR A 74 5.99 1.18 -11.20
N GLY A 75 4.84 1.47 -10.60
CA GLY A 75 4.30 2.81 -10.40
C GLY A 75 4.02 3.09 -8.92
N SER A 76 2.96 3.86 -8.65
CA SER A 76 2.60 4.27 -7.30
C SER A 76 1.69 3.25 -6.60
N VAL A 77 1.88 3.06 -5.30
CA VAL A 77 1.09 2.15 -4.47
C VAL A 77 0.58 2.88 -3.25
N TYR A 78 -0.73 2.76 -3.03
CA TYR A 78 -1.39 3.21 -1.82
C TYR A 78 -1.92 1.96 -1.12
N LEU A 79 -1.52 1.74 0.13
CA LEU A 79 -2.02 0.66 0.98
C LEU A 79 -2.75 1.28 2.16
N VAL A 80 -4.08 1.19 2.16
CA VAL A 80 -4.91 1.73 3.23
C VAL A 80 -5.57 0.58 4.01
N ASN A 81 -5.38 0.56 5.33
CA ASN A 81 -5.96 -0.44 6.20
C ASN A 81 -6.31 0.18 7.57
N PRO A 82 -7.60 0.34 7.91
CA PRO A 82 -8.04 0.89 9.20
C PRO A 82 -7.47 0.19 10.44
N GLN A 83 -7.11 -1.09 10.31
CA GLN A 83 -6.51 -1.89 11.39
C GLN A 83 -5.01 -1.63 11.56
N GLY A 84 -4.40 -0.91 10.62
CA GLY A 84 -2.99 -0.56 10.61
C GLY A 84 -2.15 -1.34 9.61
N VAL A 85 -0.95 -0.82 9.35
CA VAL A 85 0.03 -1.36 8.42
C VAL A 85 1.37 -1.52 9.14
N VAL A 86 1.92 -2.74 9.13
CA VAL A 86 3.22 -3.05 9.72
C VAL A 86 4.13 -3.65 8.66
N VAL A 87 5.21 -2.93 8.33
CA VAL A 87 6.34 -3.48 7.57
C VAL A 87 7.30 -4.09 8.58
N GLY A 88 7.40 -5.42 8.59
CA GLY A 88 8.27 -6.15 9.52
C GLY A 88 9.74 -6.01 9.16
N LYS A 89 10.64 -6.48 10.05
CA LYS A 89 12.10 -6.37 9.84
C LYS A 89 12.61 -6.97 8.52
N SER A 90 11.97 -8.03 8.04
CA SER A 90 12.28 -8.67 6.75
C SER A 90 11.47 -8.10 5.58
N GLY A 91 10.51 -7.21 5.86
CA GLY A 91 9.64 -6.63 4.86
C GLY A 91 10.41 -5.67 3.96
N VAL A 92 10.21 -5.81 2.66
CA VAL A 92 10.82 -4.94 1.64
C VAL A 92 9.72 -4.40 0.75
N ILE A 93 9.67 -3.08 0.62
CA ILE A 93 8.76 -2.37 -0.28
C ILE A 93 9.60 -1.56 -1.28
N THR A 94 9.36 -1.76 -2.57
CA THR A 94 10.03 -1.02 -3.64
C THR A 94 9.02 -0.59 -4.70
N THR A 95 8.88 0.71 -4.90
CA THR A 95 7.97 1.29 -5.90
C THR A 95 8.72 2.15 -6.92
N GLY A 96 8.25 2.13 -8.17
CA GLY A 96 8.75 3.05 -9.19
C GLY A 96 8.22 4.47 -9.02
N GLY A 97 6.97 4.61 -8.56
CA GLY A 97 6.34 5.87 -8.15
C GLY A 97 6.20 5.97 -6.63
N SER A 98 5.25 6.78 -6.16
CA SER A 98 5.08 7.02 -4.72
C SER A 98 4.56 5.79 -3.97
N PHE A 99 5.01 5.59 -2.74
CA PHE A 99 4.42 4.63 -1.80
C PHE A 99 3.70 5.37 -0.67
N VAL A 100 2.45 5.01 -0.41
CA VAL A 100 1.69 5.52 0.72
C VAL A 100 1.13 4.37 1.54
N ALA A 101 1.38 4.37 2.85
CA ALA A 101 0.70 3.49 3.79
C ALA A 101 -0.14 4.31 4.76
N SER A 102 -1.41 3.94 4.94
CA SER A 102 -2.28 4.66 5.87
C SER A 102 -3.24 3.79 6.65
N SER A 103 -3.56 4.20 7.89
CA SER A 103 -4.73 3.70 8.61
C SER A 103 -5.99 4.54 8.40
N LEU A 104 -5.87 5.69 7.74
CA LEU A 104 -6.98 6.52 7.33
C LEU A 104 -7.41 6.14 5.91
N ASP A 105 -8.69 6.30 5.60
CA ASP A 105 -9.25 6.01 4.28
C ASP A 105 -9.14 7.22 3.34
N ILE A 106 -9.30 6.98 2.05
CA ILE A 106 -9.36 8.01 1.01
C ILE A 106 -10.57 7.79 0.11
N SER A 107 -11.15 8.87 -0.42
CA SER A 107 -12.29 8.78 -1.34
C SER A 107 -11.90 8.09 -2.66
N ASN A 108 -12.72 7.15 -3.11
CA ASN A 108 -12.58 6.52 -4.43
C ASN A 108 -12.63 7.55 -5.55
N GLN A 109 -13.55 8.50 -5.46
CA GLN A 109 -13.74 9.53 -6.48
C GLN A 109 -12.49 10.39 -6.61
N ASN A 110 -11.96 10.91 -5.50
CA ASN A 110 -10.78 11.77 -5.52
C ASN A 110 -9.54 10.99 -5.98
N PHE A 111 -9.40 9.73 -5.54
CA PHE A 111 -8.32 8.87 -6.00
C PHE A 111 -8.37 8.65 -7.50
N MET A 112 -9.53 8.25 -8.05
CA MET A 112 -9.69 7.99 -9.48
C MET A 112 -9.55 9.25 -10.34
N ALA A 113 -9.98 10.41 -9.82
CA ALA A 113 -9.83 11.70 -10.50
C ALA A 113 -8.38 12.24 -10.42
N GLY A 114 -7.49 11.62 -9.64
CA GLY A 114 -6.13 12.13 -9.43
C GLY A 114 -6.08 13.49 -8.75
N GLN A 115 -7.10 13.80 -7.94
CA GLN A 115 -7.19 15.04 -7.19
C GLN A 115 -6.40 14.96 -5.89
N THR A 116 -6.33 16.09 -5.18
CA THR A 116 -5.81 16.13 -3.81
C THR A 116 -6.50 15.08 -2.94
N LEU A 117 -5.68 14.23 -2.32
CA LEU A 117 -6.17 13.18 -1.44
C LEU A 117 -6.30 13.74 -0.03
N ARG A 118 -7.49 13.55 0.56
CA ARG A 118 -7.74 13.77 1.97
C ARG A 118 -7.78 12.41 2.64
N PHE A 119 -6.97 12.25 3.68
CA PHE A 119 -6.92 11.05 4.51
C PHE A 119 -7.83 11.27 5.71
N GLU A 120 -8.84 10.43 5.87
CA GLU A 120 -9.87 10.61 6.88
C GLU A 120 -10.34 9.27 7.47
N GLY A 121 -10.47 9.24 8.79
CA GLY A 121 -10.87 8.05 9.53
C GLY A 121 -12.39 7.92 9.62
N LYS A 122 -12.91 6.69 9.53
CA LYS A 122 -14.31 6.39 9.88
C LYS A 122 -14.38 6.09 11.37
N GLY A 123 -14.43 7.13 12.20
CA GLY A 123 -14.48 7.01 13.67
C GLY A 123 -13.10 6.88 14.33
N ALA A 124 -13.07 6.38 15.56
CA ALA A 124 -11.83 6.16 16.31
C ALA A 124 -11.14 4.87 15.80
N THR A 125 -10.40 4.98 14.70
CA THR A 125 -9.52 3.89 14.25
C THR A 125 -8.15 4.06 14.92
N ASP A 126 -7.81 3.18 15.86
CA ASP A 126 -6.48 3.16 16.53
C ASP A 126 -5.38 2.50 15.67
N GLY A 127 -5.65 2.29 14.38
CA GLY A 127 -4.71 1.68 13.45
C GLY A 127 -3.41 2.48 13.38
N ILE A 128 -2.29 1.77 13.58
CA ILE A 128 -0.94 2.34 13.52
C ILE A 128 -0.30 2.09 12.15
N VAL A 129 0.65 2.93 11.78
CA VAL A 129 1.58 2.60 10.68
C VAL A 129 2.99 2.47 11.24
N LYS A 130 3.58 1.29 11.08
CA LYS A 130 4.89 0.98 11.64
C LYS A 130 5.81 0.38 10.59
N ASN A 131 6.95 1.02 10.37
CA ASN A 131 8.03 0.47 9.56
C ASN A 131 9.18 -0.03 10.44
N LEU A 132 9.51 -1.32 10.31
CA LEU A 132 10.70 -1.95 10.88
C LEU A 132 11.63 -2.49 9.78
N GLY A 133 11.20 -2.46 8.52
CA GLY A 133 11.91 -3.03 7.37
C GLY A 133 12.49 -1.95 6.46
N SER A 134 12.45 -2.19 5.16
CA SER A 134 12.95 -1.26 4.15
C SER A 134 11.84 -0.82 3.20
N ILE A 135 11.67 0.49 3.06
CA ILE A 135 10.76 1.10 2.09
C ILE A 135 11.58 1.97 1.16
N SER A 136 11.36 1.82 -0.14
CA SER A 136 12.07 2.56 -1.18
C SER A 136 11.13 2.97 -2.31
N SER A 137 11.28 4.20 -2.77
CA SER A 137 10.64 4.73 -3.97
C SER A 137 11.71 5.30 -4.89
N SER A 138 11.76 4.89 -6.16
CA SER A 138 12.77 5.40 -7.10
C SER A 138 12.40 6.74 -7.75
N GLY A 139 11.10 7.08 -7.81
CA GLY A 139 10.61 8.21 -8.61
C GLY A 139 9.46 9.00 -7.99
N GLY A 140 9.10 8.74 -6.74
CA GLY A 140 8.05 9.50 -6.04
C GLY A 140 8.26 9.53 -4.52
N ASP A 141 7.24 9.99 -3.81
CA ASP A 141 7.28 10.17 -2.36
C ASP A 141 7.08 8.87 -1.58
N VAL A 142 7.45 8.88 -0.31
CA VAL A 142 7.03 7.88 0.67
C VAL A 142 6.29 8.57 1.81
N PHE A 143 5.01 8.28 1.97
CA PHE A 143 4.20 8.81 3.08
C PHE A 143 3.64 7.70 3.97
N LEU A 144 3.85 7.82 5.28
CA LEU A 144 3.22 6.98 6.30
C LEU A 144 2.24 7.84 7.10
N ILE A 145 0.95 7.50 7.09
CA ILE A 145 -0.12 8.37 7.60
C ILE A 145 -1.05 7.59 8.55
N ALA A 146 -1.05 7.91 9.84
CA ALA A 146 -1.91 7.24 10.82
C ALA A 146 -1.99 8.03 12.12
N ARG A 147 -2.94 7.70 13.00
CA ARG A 147 -2.99 8.20 14.39
C ARG A 147 -1.64 8.13 15.12
N SER A 148 -0.91 7.03 14.90
CA SER A 148 0.47 6.87 15.35
C SER A 148 1.31 6.28 14.24
N VAL A 149 2.46 6.91 14.00
CA VAL A 149 3.43 6.49 13.01
C VAL A 149 4.76 6.22 13.70
N THR A 150 5.37 5.07 13.40
CA THR A 150 6.71 4.73 13.89
C THR A 150 7.56 4.25 12.73
N ASN A 151 8.73 4.87 12.55
CA ASN A 151 9.77 4.35 11.69
C ASN A 151 10.99 3.94 12.54
N ALA A 152 11.32 2.65 12.54
CA ALA A 152 12.55 2.09 13.08
C ALA A 152 13.29 1.21 12.06
N GLY A 153 12.94 1.36 10.78
CA GLY A 153 13.64 0.80 9.63
C GLY A 153 14.18 1.90 8.72
N SER A 154 14.41 1.58 7.45
CA SER A 154 14.87 2.54 6.44
C SER A 154 13.73 2.99 5.52
N ILE A 155 13.74 4.27 5.17
CA ILE A 155 12.88 4.84 4.12
C ILE A 155 13.78 5.64 3.18
N ASN A 156 13.74 5.34 1.88
CA ASN A 156 14.53 6.03 0.87
C ASN A 156 13.64 6.50 -0.29
N ALA A 157 13.70 7.79 -0.61
CA ALA A 157 13.01 8.41 -1.73
C ALA A 157 13.92 9.49 -2.34
N PRO A 158 15.01 9.11 -3.05
CA PRO A 158 16.04 10.06 -3.47
C PRO A 158 15.53 11.12 -4.46
N ASN A 159 14.43 10.83 -5.17
CA ASN A 159 13.78 11.74 -6.12
C ASN A 159 12.39 12.18 -5.64
N GLY A 160 12.14 12.14 -4.33
CA GLY A 160 10.86 12.50 -3.72
C GLY A 160 11.01 12.95 -2.28
N THR A 161 9.90 12.96 -1.56
CA THR A 161 9.81 13.37 -0.17
C THR A 161 9.51 12.16 0.71
N VAL A 162 10.11 12.11 1.91
CA VAL A 162 9.68 11.19 2.96
C VAL A 162 8.89 11.98 3.99
N GLY A 163 7.63 11.58 4.23
CA GLY A 163 6.74 12.22 5.19
C GLY A 163 6.08 11.24 6.15
N LEU A 164 6.07 11.60 7.43
CA LEU A 164 5.35 10.88 8.48
C LEU A 164 4.25 11.82 9.02
N GLY A 165 2.99 11.48 8.75
CA GLY A 165 1.84 12.27 9.20
C GLY A 165 1.10 11.55 10.31
N ALA A 166 0.99 12.17 11.49
CA ALA A 166 0.21 11.65 12.59
C ALA A 166 -0.80 12.66 13.14
N GLY A 167 -2.03 12.19 13.37
CA GLY A 167 -3.18 13.00 13.81
C GLY A 167 -4.51 12.27 13.72
#